data_AF-A0A0K8QAG2-F1
#
_entry.id   AF-A0A0K8QAG2-F1
#
_cell.length_a   1.000
_cell.length_b   1.000
_cell.length_c   1.000
_cell.angle_alpha   90.00
_cell.angle_beta   90.00
_cell.angle_gamma   90.00
#
_symmetry.space_group_name_H-M   'P 1'
#
loop_
_entity.id
_entity.type
_entity.pdbx_description
1 polymer ?
#
loop_
_entity_poly.entity_id
_entity_poly.type
_entity_poly.pdbx_seq_one_letter_code
_entity_poly.pdbx_strand_id
1 'polypeptide(L)'
;FVEPTVFADVTPDMRISREEIFGPVVCVLKYNDAEGSVDEAVSLANDTEFGLGGLVFGADPDAALAVADRMDTGSVGINFFASNHAAPFGGRHDSGLGTEYGVEGLNAYLSYKSIHRRA
;
A
#
# COMPACT_ATOMS: atom_id res chain seq x y z
N PHE A 1 -12.97 -19.19 17.27
CA PHE A 1 -13.09 -17.73 17.17
C PHE A 1 -11.87 -17.10 17.82
N VAL A 2 -11.46 -15.93 17.35
CA VAL A 2 -10.39 -15.11 17.93
C VAL A 2 -10.95 -13.71 18.21
N GLU A 3 -10.46 -13.05 19.24
CA GLU A 3 -10.90 -11.71 19.62
C GLU A 3 -10.16 -10.64 18.79
N PRO A 4 -10.85 -9.57 18.33
CA PRO A 4 -10.17 -8.41 17.76
C PRO A 4 -9.15 -7.86 18.74
N THR A 5 -7.91 -7.64 18.27
CA THR A 5 -6.78 -7.30 19.14
C THR A 5 -6.09 -6.03 18.65
N VAL A 6 -5.75 -5.14 19.57
CA VAL A 6 -4.96 -3.94 19.28
C VAL A 6 -3.70 -3.97 20.14
N PHE A 7 -2.54 -3.85 19.50
CA PHE A 7 -1.27 -3.59 20.18
C PHE A 7 -0.91 -2.11 20.07
N ALA A 8 -0.68 -1.46 21.20
CA ALA A 8 -0.14 -0.11 21.28
C ALA A 8 1.36 -0.15 21.57
N ASP A 9 2.03 1.00 21.39
CA ASP A 9 3.47 1.18 21.65
C ASP A 9 4.34 0.17 20.90
N VAL A 10 3.91 -0.19 19.69
CA VAL A 10 4.66 -1.09 18.81
C VAL A 10 5.85 -0.32 18.24
N THR A 11 7.01 -0.96 18.19
CA THR A 11 8.22 -0.42 17.57
C THR A 11 8.50 -1.12 16.23
N PRO A 12 9.19 -0.48 15.27
CA PRO A 12 9.38 -1.03 13.92
C PRO A 12 10.13 -2.37 13.88
N ASP A 13 10.97 -2.65 14.88
CA ASP A 13 11.76 -3.88 15.01
C ASP A 13 10.95 -5.08 15.55
N MET A 14 9.73 -4.85 16.04
CA MET A 14 8.89 -5.94 16.53
C MET A 14 8.41 -6.82 15.37
N ARG A 15 8.38 -8.14 15.58
CA ARG A 15 7.87 -9.07 14.55
C ARG A 15 6.44 -8.74 14.10
N ILE A 16 5.59 -8.30 15.03
CA ILE A 16 4.17 -7.95 14.77
C ILE A 16 3.99 -6.71 13.89
N SER A 17 5.03 -5.89 13.68
CA SER A 17 5.00 -4.78 12.70
C SER A 17 5.59 -5.16 11.34
N ARG A 18 6.23 -6.33 11.22
CA ARG A 18 6.97 -6.75 10.02
C ARG A 18 6.31 -7.91 9.27
N GLU A 19 5.60 -8.78 9.97
CA GLU A 19 4.99 -9.97 9.38
C GLU A 19 3.46 -9.82 9.24
N GLU A 20 2.92 -10.28 8.11
CA GLU A 20 1.48 -10.32 7.89
C GLU A 20 0.81 -11.34 8.81
N ILE A 21 -0.08 -10.88 9.69
CA ILE A 21 -0.78 -11.73 10.67
C ILE A 21 -2.00 -12.44 10.03
N PHE A 22 -2.62 -11.82 9.03
CA PHE A 22 -3.84 -12.30 8.35
C PHE A 22 -5.04 -12.56 9.29
N GLY A 23 -5.07 -11.87 10.43
CA GLY A 23 -6.11 -11.94 11.46
C GLY A 23 -6.57 -10.55 11.89
N PRO A 24 -7.58 -10.45 12.79
CA PRO A 24 -8.15 -9.18 13.22
C PRO A 24 -7.26 -8.48 14.26
N VAL A 25 -6.01 -8.19 13.89
CA VAL A 25 -4.99 -7.57 14.74
C VAL A 25 -4.52 -6.27 14.10
N VAL A 26 -4.48 -5.20 14.90
CA VAL A 26 -3.92 -3.90 14.49
C VAL A 26 -2.76 -3.52 15.40
N CYS A 27 -1.66 -3.06 14.81
CA CYS A 27 -0.48 -2.55 15.50
C CYS A 27 -0.44 -1.02 15.37
N VAL A 28 -0.32 -0.30 16.49
CA VAL A 28 -0.21 1.15 16.52
C VAL A 28 1.23 1.55 16.80
N LEU A 29 1.88 2.11 15.78
CA LEU A 29 3.21 2.69 15.84
C LEU A 29 3.08 4.21 15.88
N LYS A 30 3.89 4.87 16.71
CA LYS A 30 3.95 6.34 16.80
C LYS A 30 5.21 6.83 16.10
N TYR A 31 5.10 7.95 15.38
CA TYR A 31 6.23 8.76 14.94
C TYR A 31 6.26 10.05 15.76
N ASN A 32 7.42 10.69 15.87
CA ASN A 32 7.59 11.87 16.72
C ASN A 32 7.41 13.15 15.90
N ASP A 33 6.22 13.74 15.95
CA ASP A 33 5.90 14.99 15.24
C ASP A 33 6.81 16.19 15.60
N ALA A 34 7.44 16.18 16.78
CA ALA A 34 8.24 17.30 17.29
C ALA A 34 9.65 17.39 16.69
N GLU A 35 10.22 16.26 16.23
CA GLU A 35 11.58 16.20 15.66
C GLU A 35 11.61 15.53 14.28
N GLY A 36 10.58 14.74 13.96
CA GLY A 36 10.34 14.06 12.68
C GLY A 36 8.96 14.42 12.15
N SER A 37 8.95 15.36 11.20
CA SER A 37 7.80 15.67 10.32
C SER A 37 7.09 14.40 9.82
N VAL A 38 5.93 14.54 9.21
CA VAL A 38 5.23 13.51 8.42
C VAL A 38 6.17 12.64 7.54
N ASP A 39 7.36 13.14 7.22
CA ASP A 39 8.49 12.39 6.65
C ASP A 39 8.89 11.10 7.40
N GLU A 40 8.93 11.13 8.74
CA GLU A 40 9.20 9.94 9.56
C GLU A 40 8.06 8.92 9.39
N ALA A 41 6.81 9.38 9.37
CA ALA A 41 5.65 8.53 9.14
C ALA A 41 5.71 7.82 7.78
N VAL A 42 6.09 8.57 6.72
CA VAL A 42 6.31 7.99 5.38
C VAL A 42 7.46 7.00 5.38
N SER A 43 8.57 7.32 6.06
CA SER A 43 9.73 6.42 6.14
C SER A 43 9.37 5.12 6.87
N LEU A 44 8.61 5.19 7.95
CA LEU A 44 8.10 4.03 8.68
C LEU A 44 7.12 3.21 7.83
N ALA A 45 6.21 3.87 7.10
CA ALA A 45 5.25 3.19 6.23
C ALA A 45 5.93 2.43 5.08
N ASN A 46 7.04 2.96 4.57
CA ASN A 46 7.82 2.36 3.50
C ASN A 46 8.90 1.37 4.00
N ASP A 47 9.20 1.34 5.31
CA ASP A 47 10.13 0.39 5.91
C ASP A 47 9.44 -0.98 6.11
N THR A 48 9.22 -1.66 5.00
CA THR A 48 8.63 -3.00 4.92
C THR A 48 9.07 -3.70 3.64
N GLU A 49 9.04 -5.03 3.64
CA GLU A 49 9.30 -5.83 2.43
C GLU A 49 8.07 -5.91 1.51
N PHE A 50 6.93 -5.38 1.96
CA PHE A 50 5.64 -5.41 1.26
C PHE A 50 5.27 -4.06 0.66
N GLY A 51 4.23 -4.04 -0.19
CA GLY A 51 3.76 -2.83 -0.85
C GLY A 51 2.41 -3.00 -1.54
N LEU A 52 1.43 -3.68 -0.93
CA LEU A 52 0.14 -3.97 -1.55
C LEU A 52 -0.82 -2.77 -1.56
N GLY A 53 -1.17 -2.26 -0.38
CA GLY A 53 -2.07 -1.13 -0.24
C GLY A 53 -1.75 -0.26 0.98
N GLY A 54 -2.20 0.99 0.93
CA GLY A 54 -2.00 1.99 1.96
C GLY A 54 -3.21 2.91 2.16
N LEU A 55 -3.22 3.62 3.27
CA LEU A 55 -4.30 4.50 3.70
C LEU A 55 -3.72 5.74 4.38
N VAL A 56 -4.17 6.91 3.98
CA VAL A 56 -3.85 8.18 4.63
C VAL A 56 -5.13 8.82 5.13
N PHE A 57 -5.17 9.17 6.42
CA PHE A 57 -6.26 9.95 7.00
C PHE A 57 -5.76 11.35 7.35
N GLY A 58 -6.45 12.38 6.87
CA GLY A 58 -6.05 13.78 7.05
C GLY A 58 -7.18 14.75 6.70
N ALA A 59 -7.25 15.86 7.44
CA ALA A 59 -8.25 16.91 7.22
C ALA A 59 -7.88 17.86 6.07
N ASP A 60 -6.59 18.06 5.82
CA ASP A 60 -6.06 18.80 4.67
C ASP A 60 -5.87 17.83 3.49
N PRO A 61 -6.66 17.95 2.41
CA PRO A 61 -6.59 17.05 1.26
C PRO A 61 -5.25 17.12 0.53
N ASP A 62 -4.63 18.30 0.43
CA ASP A 62 -3.37 18.48 -0.30
C ASP A 62 -2.22 17.88 0.50
N ALA A 63 -2.22 18.06 1.83
CA ALA A 63 -1.26 17.40 2.71
C ALA A 63 -1.43 15.87 2.67
N ALA A 64 -2.66 15.36 2.72
CA ALA A 64 -2.92 13.93 2.66
C ALA A 64 -2.49 13.32 1.31
N LEU A 65 -2.72 14.04 0.20
CA LEU A 65 -2.25 13.62 -1.12
C LEU A 65 -0.73 13.63 -1.23
N ALA A 66 -0.06 14.64 -0.67
CA ALA A 66 1.40 14.71 -0.64
C ALA A 66 2.03 13.53 0.14
N VAL A 67 1.36 13.02 1.17
CA VAL A 67 1.77 11.78 1.86
C VAL A 67 1.52 10.56 0.98
N ALA A 68 0.32 10.44 0.42
CA ALA A 68 -0.07 9.31 -0.40
C ALA A 68 0.86 9.10 -1.61
N ASP A 69 1.30 10.18 -2.27
CA ASP A 69 2.23 10.14 -3.41
C ASP A 69 3.61 9.59 -3.06
N ARG A 70 4.00 9.67 -1.79
CA ARG A 70 5.30 9.19 -1.29
C ARG A 70 5.28 7.77 -0.74
N MET A 71 4.11 7.15 -0.63
CA MET A 71 3.98 5.76 -0.18
C MET A 71 4.40 4.81 -1.29
N ASP A 72 5.31 3.88 -0.98
CA ASP A 72 5.83 2.89 -1.92
C ASP A 72 4.93 1.65 -1.98
N THR A 73 3.73 1.83 -2.51
CA THR A 73 2.71 0.79 -2.62
C THR A 73 1.94 0.91 -3.93
N GLY A 74 1.18 -0.13 -4.32
CA GLY A 74 0.42 -0.12 -5.56
C GLY A 74 -0.96 0.53 -5.47
N SER A 75 -1.54 0.71 -4.28
CA SER A 75 -2.84 1.37 -4.12
C SER A 75 -2.90 2.16 -2.82
N VAL A 76 -3.33 3.43 -2.89
CA VAL A 76 -3.48 4.28 -1.69
C VAL A 76 -4.89 4.88 -1.65
N GLY A 77 -5.54 4.76 -0.50
CA GLY A 77 -6.79 5.44 -0.19
C GLY A 77 -6.57 6.69 0.67
N ILE A 78 -7.32 7.76 0.41
CA ILE A 78 -7.32 8.96 1.25
C ILE A 78 -8.68 9.07 1.93
N ASN A 79 -8.69 9.07 3.27
CA ASN A 79 -9.86 9.09 4.15
C ASN A 79 -10.86 7.93 3.95
N PHE A 80 -10.52 6.94 3.12
CA PHE A 80 -11.34 5.78 2.79
C PHE A 80 -10.50 4.76 2.00
N PHE A 81 -10.87 3.49 2.07
CA PHE A 81 -10.33 2.44 1.20
C PHE A 81 -11.43 1.47 0.79
N ALA A 82 -11.52 1.17 -0.51
CA ALA A 82 -12.35 0.12 -1.03
C ALA A 82 -11.79 -0.42 -2.34
N SER A 83 -12.27 -1.59 -2.73
CA SER A 83 -11.99 -2.17 -4.03
C SER A 83 -12.60 -1.31 -5.14
N ASN A 84 -11.76 -0.84 -6.07
CA ASN A 84 -12.18 -0.19 -7.30
C ASN A 84 -11.79 -1.05 -8.50
N HIS A 85 -12.73 -1.87 -8.99
CA HIS A 85 -12.45 -2.81 -10.09
C HIS A 85 -12.16 -2.13 -11.45
N ALA A 86 -12.39 -0.81 -11.55
CA ALA A 86 -12.07 -0.03 -12.75
C ALA A 86 -10.65 0.55 -12.72
N ALA A 87 -9.95 0.50 -11.58
CA ALA A 87 -8.57 0.97 -11.43
C ALA A 87 -7.61 -0.23 -11.28
N PRO A 88 -6.33 -0.08 -11.65
CA PRO A 88 -5.32 -1.11 -11.45
C PRO A 88 -5.13 -1.44 -9.96
N PHE A 89 -5.09 -2.73 -9.63
CA PHE A 89 -4.72 -3.22 -8.30
C PHE A 89 -3.56 -4.21 -8.41
N GLY A 90 -2.46 -3.93 -7.74
CA GLY A 90 -1.28 -4.77 -7.73
C GLY A 90 -0.34 -4.34 -6.61
N GLY A 91 0.56 -5.23 -6.20
CA GLY A 91 1.55 -4.92 -5.18
C GLY A 91 2.88 -4.43 -5.75
N ARG A 92 3.72 -3.93 -4.84
CA ARG A 92 5.16 -3.74 -5.04
C ARG A 92 5.95 -4.69 -4.13
N HIS A 93 7.23 -4.87 -4.40
CA HIS A 93 8.12 -5.72 -3.59
C HIS A 93 7.56 -7.14 -3.44
N ASP A 94 7.57 -7.70 -2.24
CA ASP A 94 7.07 -9.05 -1.97
C ASP A 94 5.54 -9.14 -2.03
N SER A 95 4.83 -8.02 -2.23
CA SER A 95 3.40 -8.03 -2.52
C SER A 95 3.05 -8.38 -3.97
N GLY A 96 4.04 -8.64 -4.82
CA GLY A 96 3.86 -9.30 -6.11
C GLY A 96 4.23 -8.46 -7.32
N LEU A 97 3.95 -9.03 -8.51
CA LEU A 97 4.29 -8.45 -9.81
C LEU A 97 3.07 -8.47 -10.73
N GLY A 98 2.93 -7.43 -11.53
CA GLY A 98 1.78 -7.25 -12.42
C GLY A 98 0.61 -6.58 -11.73
N THR A 99 -0.55 -6.63 -12.36
CA THR A 99 -1.74 -5.91 -11.92
C THR A 99 -2.98 -6.69 -12.31
N GLU A 100 -3.98 -6.68 -11.44
CA GLU A 100 -5.36 -7.10 -11.66
C GLU A 100 -6.29 -5.88 -11.78
N TYR A 101 -7.55 -6.10 -12.15
CA TYR A 101 -8.53 -5.04 -12.39
C TYR A 101 -8.13 -4.05 -13.50
N GLY A 102 -8.99 -3.04 -13.74
CA GLY A 102 -8.76 -2.03 -14.76
C GLY A 102 -8.62 -2.60 -16.18
N VAL A 103 -8.19 -1.74 -17.10
CA VAL A 103 -7.77 -2.19 -18.43
C VAL A 103 -6.36 -2.80 -18.37
N GLU A 104 -5.58 -2.37 -17.39
CA GLU A 104 -4.21 -2.78 -17.13
C GLU A 104 -4.12 -4.28 -16.88
N GLY A 105 -5.03 -4.83 -16.05
CA GLY A 105 -5.06 -6.25 -15.73
C GLY A 105 -5.42 -7.14 -16.90
N LEU A 106 -6.10 -6.62 -17.93
CA LEU A 106 -6.35 -7.39 -19.16
C LEU A 106 -5.04 -7.74 -19.88
N ASN A 107 -4.00 -6.91 -19.77
CA ASN A 107 -2.72 -7.14 -20.46
C ASN A 107 -2.06 -8.47 -20.05
N ALA A 108 -2.29 -8.94 -18.82
CA ALA A 108 -1.80 -10.25 -18.36
C ALA A 108 -2.41 -11.43 -19.14
N TYR A 109 -3.55 -11.21 -19.81
CA TYR A 109 -4.31 -12.21 -20.56
C TYR A 109 -4.29 -11.98 -22.08
N LEU A 110 -3.52 -11.01 -22.57
CA LEU A 110 -3.37 -10.74 -24.00
C LEU A 110 -2.16 -11.45 -24.59
N SER A 111 -2.25 -11.79 -25.88
CA SER A 111 -1.11 -12.30 -26.67
C SER A 111 -0.90 -11.39 -27.87
N TYR A 112 0.23 -10.69 -27.92
CA TYR A 112 0.56 -9.80 -29.03
C TYR A 112 1.05 -10.57 -30.25
N LYS A 113 0.60 -10.16 -31.44
CA LYS A 113 1.07 -10.68 -32.73
C LYS A 113 1.49 -9.51 -33.63
N SER A 114 2.75 -9.51 -34.05
CA SER A 114 3.27 -8.55 -35.01
C SER A 114 3.50 -9.22 -36.36
N ILE A 115 2.93 -8.65 -37.43
CA ILE A 115 3.03 -9.18 -38.80
C ILE A 115 3.69 -8.11 -39.67
N HIS A 116 4.86 -8.44 -40.23
CA HIS A 116 5.59 -7.56 -41.13
C HIS A 116 5.53 -8.11 -42.55
N ARG A 117 5.21 -7.25 -43.52
CA ARG A 117 5.22 -7.59 -44.94
C ARG A 117 5.95 -6.51 -45.72
N ARG A 118 6.88 -6.91 -46.59
CA ARG A 118 7.43 -6.02 -47.64
C ARG A 118 6.41 -5.95 -48.79
N ALA A 119 6.23 -4.75 -49.34
CA ALA A 119 5.41 -4.52 -50.53
C ALA A 119 5.86 -5.44 -51.67
#